data_AF-A0A0R3WSY5-F1
#
_entry.id   AF-A0A0R3WSY5-F1
#
_cell.length_a   1.000
_cell.length_b   1.000
_cell.length_c   1.000
_cell.angle_alpha   90.00
_cell.angle_beta   90.00
_cell.angle_gamma   90.00
#
_symmetry.space_group_name_H-M   'P 1'
#
loop_
_entity.id
_entity.type
_entity.pdbx_description
1 polymer ?
#
loop_
_entity_poly.entity_id
_entity_poly.type
_entity_poly.pdbx_seq_one_letter_code
_entity_poly.pdbx_strand_id
1 'polypeptide(L)'
;LMWPPPPPVATSPPPPAEKPKTEAVAVVPVDPRVAKLKAALATSVGLSGLVGLGLASPSPAFMQTLSTFTLAGIVGYHTVWGVTPALHSPLMSVTNAISGITAVGGLVLMGGGLVPSTVPQSMAALATLVSAVNIGGGFLVTQRMLNMFKRPTDAPEHNYLFGIPALALLGTYGYSLLHFGPSMGLEDANQAAYLASSLCCIAAITALASQKTSRLGNVLGLTGVSAGLAVTLGMLQPHPDLLAQMLGCLLVGGSVGGYAASRMEVTSLPQMVALFHRALLMVAFDVAVWLVSPRFSPALLTMSLKHQ
;
A
#
# COMPACT_ATOMS: atom_id res chain seq x y z
N LEU A 1 -47.69 -27.72 18.49
CA LEU A 1 -47.32 -27.67 17.05
C LEU A 1 -48.53 -27.20 16.26
N MET A 2 -48.65 -25.90 15.98
CA MET A 2 -49.64 -25.40 15.01
C MET A 2 -48.90 -25.19 13.70
N TRP A 3 -48.93 -26.23 12.87
CA TRP A 3 -48.40 -26.29 11.53
C TRP A 3 -49.56 -26.63 10.59
N PRO A 4 -49.79 -25.85 9.52
CA PRO A 4 -48.99 -24.72 9.02
C PRO A 4 -49.32 -23.39 9.74
N PRO A 5 -48.42 -22.39 9.69
CA PRO A 5 -48.68 -21.07 10.25
C PRO A 5 -49.87 -20.39 9.53
N PRO A 6 -50.71 -19.62 10.25
CA PRO A 6 -51.81 -18.88 9.65
C PRO A 6 -51.28 -17.86 8.63
N PRO A 7 -52.04 -17.58 7.55
CA PRO A 7 -51.63 -16.65 6.52
C PRO A 7 -51.35 -15.27 7.14
N PRO A 8 -50.27 -14.59 6.71
CA PRO A 8 -49.93 -13.27 7.25
C PRO A 8 -51.09 -12.31 7.01
N VAL A 9 -51.50 -11.59 8.05
CA VAL A 9 -52.43 -10.48 7.93
C VAL A 9 -51.83 -9.48 6.95
N ALA A 10 -52.58 -9.13 5.91
CA ALA A 10 -52.16 -8.12 4.94
C ALA A 10 -52.08 -6.76 5.64
N THR A 11 -50.94 -6.46 6.24
CA THR A 11 -50.60 -5.09 6.62
C THR A 11 -50.28 -4.34 5.34
N SER A 12 -51.13 -3.37 5.00
CA SER A 12 -50.82 -2.39 3.97
C SER A 12 -49.38 -1.87 4.18
N PRO A 13 -48.55 -1.81 3.12
CA PRO A 13 -47.23 -1.23 3.24
C PRO A 13 -47.34 0.15 3.88
N PRO A 14 -46.49 0.50 4.86
CA PRO A 14 -46.45 1.88 5.33
C PRO A 14 -46.26 2.79 4.11
N PRO A 15 -47.00 3.91 4.01
CA PRO A 15 -46.84 4.82 2.90
C PRO A 15 -45.35 5.16 2.76
N PRO A 16 -44.81 5.22 1.52
CA PRO A 16 -43.41 5.53 1.31
C PRO A 16 -43.06 6.75 2.13
N ALA A 17 -42.10 6.64 3.05
CA ALA A 17 -41.60 7.78 3.79
C ALA A 17 -41.23 8.85 2.75
N GLU A 18 -41.96 9.96 2.78
CA GLU A 18 -41.74 11.07 1.86
C GLU A 18 -40.31 11.51 2.10
N LYS A 19 -39.42 11.25 1.13
CA LYS A 19 -38.03 11.71 1.22
C LYS A 19 -38.11 13.19 1.53
N PRO A 20 -37.40 13.69 2.57
CA PRO A 20 -37.37 15.10 2.86
C PRO A 20 -37.03 15.81 1.55
N LYS A 21 -37.97 16.60 1.01
CA LYS A 21 -37.65 17.51 -0.09
C LYS A 21 -36.54 18.37 0.47
N THR A 22 -35.33 18.16 -0.04
CA THR A 22 -34.20 19.02 0.27
C THR A 22 -34.63 20.39 -0.21
N GLU A 23 -35.09 21.24 0.71
CA GLU A 23 -35.29 22.65 0.43
C GLU A 23 -33.95 23.13 -0.12
N ALA A 24 -33.96 23.58 -1.38
CA ALA A 24 -32.79 24.14 -2.00
C ALA A 24 -32.37 25.33 -1.14
N VAL A 25 -31.33 25.15 -0.33
CA VAL A 25 -30.68 26.24 0.38
C VAL A 25 -30.33 27.25 -0.70
N ALA A 26 -31.00 28.41 -0.67
CA ALA A 26 -30.76 29.49 -1.61
C ALA A 26 -29.26 29.80 -1.54
N VAL A 27 -28.53 29.52 -2.63
CA VAL A 27 -27.11 29.83 -2.72
C VAL A 27 -27.01 31.34 -2.64
N VAL A 28 -26.64 31.87 -1.47
CA VAL A 28 -26.37 33.29 -1.31
C VAL A 28 -25.24 33.61 -2.29
N PRO A 29 -25.46 34.52 -3.27
CA PRO A 29 -24.45 34.83 -4.26
C PRO A 29 -23.25 35.43 -3.52
N VAL A 30 -22.17 34.66 -3.42
CA VAL A 30 -20.91 35.14 -2.85
C VAL A 30 -20.38 36.22 -3.79
N ASP A 31 -20.08 37.41 -3.25
CA ASP A 31 -19.46 38.48 -4.02
C ASP A 31 -18.20 37.94 -4.74
N PRO A 32 -18.13 38.04 -6.09
CA PRO A 32 -16.98 37.57 -6.87
C PRO A 32 -15.64 38.09 -6.35
N ARG A 33 -15.59 39.29 -5.77
CA ARG A 33 -14.37 39.85 -5.16
C ARG A 33 -13.98 39.10 -3.90
N VAL A 34 -14.94 38.81 -3.02
CA VAL A 34 -14.71 38.03 -1.79
C VAL A 34 -14.27 36.61 -2.13
N ALA A 35 -14.87 35.99 -3.15
CA ALA A 35 -14.44 34.68 -3.64
C ALA A 35 -13.01 34.69 -4.18
N LYS A 36 -12.67 35.67 -5.02
CA LYS A 36 -11.31 35.87 -5.55
C LYS A 36 -10.29 36.15 -4.44
N LEU A 37 -10.65 36.97 -3.44
CA LEU A 37 -9.78 37.29 -2.31
C LEU A 37 -9.52 36.05 -1.44
N LYS A 38 -10.54 35.25 -1.13
CA LYS A 38 -10.38 33.98 -0.41
C LYS A 38 -9.46 33.03 -1.17
N ALA A 39 -9.63 32.88 -2.48
CA ALA A 39 -8.78 32.05 -3.31
C ALA A 39 -7.33 32.56 -3.37
N ALA A 40 -7.14 33.88 -3.50
CA ALA A 40 -5.82 34.51 -3.48
C ALA A 40 -5.12 34.28 -2.14
N LEU A 41 -5.81 34.51 -1.02
CA LEU A 41 -5.26 34.27 0.32
C LEU A 41 -4.93 32.79 0.54
N ALA A 42 -5.81 31.87 0.16
CA ALA A 42 -5.54 30.43 0.26
C ALA A 42 -4.30 30.03 -0.57
N THR A 43 -4.16 30.59 -1.77
CA THR A 43 -3.00 30.35 -2.65
C THR A 43 -1.72 30.95 -2.07
N SER A 44 -1.78 32.18 -1.53
CA SER A 44 -0.66 32.84 -0.87
C SER A 44 -0.19 32.10 0.37
N VAL A 45 -1.12 31.56 1.18
CA VAL A 45 -0.80 30.71 2.33
C VAL A 45 -0.16 29.40 1.85
N GLY A 46 -0.69 28.75 0.81
CA GLY A 46 -0.11 27.53 0.25
C GLY A 46 1.31 27.73 -0.26
N LEU A 47 1.54 28.73 -1.12
CA LEU A 47 2.85 29.01 -1.70
C LEU A 47 3.87 29.49 -0.66
N SER A 48 3.48 30.42 0.22
CA SER A 48 4.36 30.89 1.30
C SER A 48 4.66 29.78 2.31
N GLY A 49 3.68 28.90 2.59
CA GLY A 49 3.85 27.74 3.46
C GLY A 49 4.91 26.77 2.92
N LEU A 50 4.95 26.53 1.60
CA LEU A 50 5.99 25.70 0.98
C LEU A 50 7.40 26.29 1.14
N VAL A 51 7.56 27.61 0.98
CA VAL A 51 8.83 28.29 1.24
C VAL A 51 9.18 28.24 2.73
N GLY A 52 8.20 28.44 3.61
CA GLY A 52 8.35 28.34 5.06
C GLY A 52 8.83 26.96 5.53
N LEU A 53 8.34 25.87 4.92
CA LEU A 53 8.84 24.52 5.16
C LEU A 53 10.33 24.37 4.79
N GLY A 54 10.79 25.07 3.74
CA GLY A 54 12.20 25.13 3.38
C GLY A 54 13.06 25.81 4.44
N LEU A 55 12.57 26.90 5.04
CA LEU A 55 13.26 27.59 6.14
C LEU A 55 13.37 26.73 7.40
N ALA A 56 12.37 25.89 7.66
CA ALA A 56 12.37 24.95 8.78
C ALA A 56 13.01 23.59 8.45
N SER A 57 13.56 23.41 7.24
CA SER A 57 14.06 22.11 6.80
C SER A 57 15.33 21.70 7.58
N PRO A 58 15.37 20.49 8.17
CA PRO A 58 16.55 20.03 8.92
C PRO A 58 17.69 19.59 7.99
N SER A 59 17.40 19.22 6.75
CA SER A 59 18.38 18.80 5.74
C SER A 59 17.81 18.89 4.31
N PRO A 60 18.66 18.91 3.27
CA PRO A 60 18.20 18.82 1.88
C PRO A 60 17.41 17.54 1.57
N ALA A 61 17.73 16.42 2.24
CA ALA A 61 17.03 15.15 2.08
C ALA A 61 15.56 15.22 2.52
N PHE A 62 15.25 16.04 3.54
CA PHE A 62 13.88 16.31 3.93
C PHE A 62 13.09 16.97 2.80
N MET A 63 13.67 17.96 2.12
CA MET A 63 13.01 18.64 0.99
C MET A 63 12.81 17.73 -0.22
N GLN A 64 13.74 16.81 -0.48
CA GLN A 64 13.58 15.78 -1.51
C GLN A 64 12.40 14.85 -1.19
N THR A 65 12.32 14.37 0.06
CA THR A 65 11.23 13.50 0.52
C THR A 65 9.89 14.23 0.48
N LEU A 66 9.84 15.49 0.90
CA LEU A 66 8.64 16.33 0.84
C LEU A 66 8.16 16.56 -0.59
N SER A 67 9.10 16.77 -1.52
CA SER A 67 8.79 16.95 -2.95
C SER A 67 8.17 15.68 -3.53
N THR A 68 8.80 14.52 -3.29
CA THR A 68 8.27 13.22 -3.70
C THR A 68 6.91 12.94 -3.07
N PHE A 69 6.74 13.21 -1.77
CA PHE A 69 5.46 13.07 -1.08
C PHE A 69 4.35 13.92 -1.71
N THR A 70 4.65 15.19 -2.02
CA THR A 70 3.67 16.12 -2.62
C THR A 70 3.25 15.66 -4.01
N LEU A 71 4.22 15.33 -4.88
CA LEU A 71 3.95 14.84 -6.23
C LEU A 71 3.21 13.49 -6.21
N ALA A 72 3.63 12.55 -5.35
CA ALA A 72 2.96 11.27 -5.18
C ALA A 72 1.52 11.43 -4.66
N GLY A 73 1.26 12.42 -3.79
CA GLY A 73 -0.08 12.77 -3.31
C GLY A 73 -0.99 13.22 -4.44
N ILE A 74 -0.50 14.09 -5.34
CA ILE A 74 -1.25 14.55 -6.52
C ILE A 74 -1.53 13.39 -7.48
N VAL A 75 -0.50 12.57 -7.76
CA VAL A 75 -0.65 11.37 -8.61
C VAL A 75 -1.67 10.41 -8.00
N GLY A 76 -1.60 10.16 -6.70
CA GLY A 76 -2.55 9.31 -5.97
C GLY A 76 -3.99 9.82 -6.07
N TYR A 77 -4.20 11.13 -5.88
CA TYR A 77 -5.52 11.75 -6.01
C TYR A 77 -6.14 11.50 -7.39
N HIS A 78 -5.39 11.81 -8.46
CA HIS A 78 -5.89 11.62 -9.82
C HIS A 78 -6.07 10.15 -10.20
N THR A 79 -5.22 9.27 -9.67
CA THR A 79 -5.29 7.84 -9.95
C THR A 79 -6.52 7.19 -9.33
N VAL A 80 -6.88 7.58 -8.10
CA VAL A 80 -8.06 7.04 -7.41
C VAL A 80 -9.36 7.63 -7.98
N TRP A 81 -9.36 8.90 -8.39
CA TRP A 81 -10.54 9.56 -8.95
C TRP A 81 -11.08 8.87 -10.22
N GLY A 82 -10.19 8.24 -10.99
CA GLY A 82 -10.56 7.53 -12.22
C GLY A 82 -11.14 6.13 -12.03
N VAL A 83 -11.22 5.62 -10.80
CA VAL A 83 -11.67 4.23 -10.52
C VAL A 83 -13.18 4.09 -10.78
N THR A 84 -13.58 3.01 -11.46
CA THR A 84 -15.00 2.73 -11.69
C THR A 84 -15.70 2.45 -10.34
N PRO A 85 -16.90 3.01 -10.06
CA PRO A 85 -17.59 2.82 -8.77
C PRO A 85 -17.81 1.36 -8.34
N ALA A 86 -18.06 0.47 -9.31
CA ALA A 86 -18.20 -0.96 -9.05
C ALA A 86 -16.91 -1.63 -8.52
N LEU A 87 -15.76 -0.98 -8.70
CA LEU A 87 -14.44 -1.46 -8.29
C LEU A 87 -13.95 -0.79 -7.00
N HIS A 88 -14.75 0.02 -6.30
CA HIS A 88 -14.35 0.64 -5.02
C HIS A 88 -14.02 -0.38 -3.92
N SER A 89 -14.74 -1.51 -3.87
CA SER A 89 -14.42 -2.57 -2.91
C SER A 89 -13.09 -3.29 -3.24
N PRO A 90 -12.87 -3.74 -4.50
CA PRO A 90 -11.53 -4.17 -4.94
C PRO A 90 -10.42 -3.12 -4.73
N LEU A 91 -10.72 -1.83 -4.90
CA LEU A 91 -9.77 -0.74 -4.67
C LEU A 91 -9.35 -0.67 -3.19
N MET A 92 -10.31 -0.78 -2.27
CA MET A 92 -10.00 -0.88 -0.84
C MET A 92 -9.11 -2.09 -0.54
N SER A 93 -9.37 -3.22 -1.20
CA SER A 93 -8.56 -4.43 -1.03
C SER A 93 -7.14 -4.27 -1.58
N VAL A 94 -6.97 -3.72 -2.80
CA VAL A 94 -5.64 -3.57 -3.43
C VAL A 94 -4.80 -2.53 -2.71
N THR A 95 -5.38 -1.43 -2.26
CA THR A 95 -4.66 -0.41 -1.47
C THR A 95 -4.22 -0.97 -0.13
N ASN A 96 -5.04 -1.82 0.49
CA ASN A 96 -4.65 -2.55 1.68
C ASN A 96 -3.54 -3.58 1.40
N ALA A 97 -3.56 -4.29 0.27
CA ALA A 97 -2.47 -5.20 -0.10
C ALA A 97 -1.14 -4.45 -0.31
N ILE A 98 -1.18 -3.31 -1.01
CA ILE A 98 -0.01 -2.46 -1.28
C ILE A 98 0.56 -1.87 0.00
N SER A 99 -0.26 -1.46 0.98
CA SER A 99 0.24 -0.94 2.26
C SER A 99 0.99 -1.99 3.10
N GLY A 100 0.94 -3.26 2.70
CA GLY A 100 1.87 -4.30 3.17
C GLY A 100 3.35 -3.98 2.92
N ILE A 101 3.67 -3.00 2.07
CA ILE A 101 5.03 -2.48 1.88
C ILE A 101 5.66 -1.91 3.16
N THR A 102 4.87 -1.71 4.22
CA THR A 102 5.37 -1.49 5.60
C THR A 102 6.39 -2.54 6.05
N ALA A 103 6.39 -3.74 5.45
CA ALA A 103 7.45 -4.74 5.63
C ALA A 103 8.84 -4.17 5.34
N VAL A 104 9.01 -3.21 4.42
CA VAL A 104 10.28 -2.52 4.17
C VAL A 104 10.83 -1.87 5.45
N GLY A 105 9.97 -1.19 6.22
CA GLY A 105 10.36 -0.58 7.49
C GLY A 105 10.77 -1.62 8.54
N GLY A 106 10.07 -2.75 8.58
CA GLY A 106 10.44 -3.89 9.42
C GLY A 106 11.78 -4.49 9.02
N LEU A 107 12.00 -4.75 7.74
CA LEU A 107 13.24 -5.33 7.21
C LEU A 107 14.47 -4.48 7.54
N VAL A 108 14.37 -3.15 7.43
CA VAL A 108 15.48 -2.24 7.77
C VAL A 108 15.82 -2.26 9.27
N LEU A 109 14.86 -2.59 10.14
CA LEU A 109 15.04 -2.65 11.59
C LEU A 109 15.32 -4.06 12.13
N MET A 110 15.18 -5.10 11.29
CA MET A 110 15.55 -6.47 11.66
C MET A 110 17.07 -6.60 11.78
N GLY A 111 17.51 -7.43 12.72
CA GLY A 111 18.93 -7.67 12.97
C GLY A 111 19.14 -8.84 13.94
N GLY A 112 20.39 -9.14 14.24
CA GLY A 112 20.77 -10.33 15.02
C GLY A 112 21.34 -11.41 14.10
N GLY A 113 20.94 -12.67 14.32
CA GLY A 113 21.32 -13.82 13.51
C GLY A 113 20.08 -14.51 12.92
N LEU A 114 19.97 -15.82 13.07
CA LEU A 114 18.79 -16.58 12.66
C LEU A 114 17.55 -16.22 13.51
N VAL A 115 17.80 -15.80 14.75
CA VAL A 115 16.80 -15.33 15.70
C VAL A 115 17.16 -13.91 16.16
N PRO A 116 16.15 -13.07 16.46
CA PRO A 116 16.39 -11.72 16.96
C PRO A 116 17.03 -11.76 18.36
N SER A 117 17.99 -10.88 18.60
CA SER A 117 18.75 -10.85 19.87
C SER A 117 18.21 -9.83 20.85
N THR A 118 17.39 -8.89 20.38
CA THR A 118 16.88 -7.76 21.17
C THR A 118 15.39 -7.56 20.94
N VAL A 119 14.71 -6.94 21.90
CA VAL A 119 13.27 -6.63 21.78
C VAL A 119 12.93 -5.84 20.50
N PRO A 120 13.67 -4.79 20.11
CA PRO A 120 13.40 -4.07 18.87
C PRO A 120 13.50 -4.95 17.62
N GLN A 121 14.48 -5.86 17.56
CA GLN A 121 14.64 -6.78 16.44
C GLN A 121 13.50 -7.80 16.39
N SER A 122 13.00 -8.26 17.54
CA SER A 122 11.83 -9.14 17.61
C SER A 122 10.57 -8.44 17.15
N MET A 123 10.38 -7.17 17.51
CA MET A 123 9.25 -6.36 17.06
C MET A 123 9.34 -6.06 15.55
N ALA A 124 10.52 -5.75 15.03
CA ALA A 124 10.77 -5.61 13.60
C ALA A 124 10.47 -6.90 12.82
N ALA A 125 10.85 -8.07 13.36
CA ALA A 125 10.52 -9.37 12.76
C ALA A 125 9.01 -9.62 12.75
N LEU A 126 8.31 -9.28 13.83
CA LEU A 126 6.84 -9.38 13.93
C LEU A 126 6.15 -8.41 12.96
N ALA A 127 6.63 -7.17 12.87
CA ALA A 127 6.19 -6.18 11.90
C ALA A 127 6.29 -6.71 10.46
N THR A 128 7.47 -7.23 10.06
CA THR A 128 7.68 -7.84 8.76
C THR A 128 6.73 -9.02 8.51
N LEU A 129 6.56 -9.90 9.50
CA LEU A 129 5.66 -11.06 9.40
C LEU A 129 4.21 -10.64 9.20
N VAL A 130 3.70 -9.70 10.00
CA VAL A 130 2.31 -9.21 9.92
C VAL A 130 2.08 -8.46 8.60
N SER A 131 3.03 -7.64 8.17
CA SER A 131 2.99 -6.99 6.85
C SER A 131 2.96 -8.02 5.72
N ALA A 132 3.73 -9.11 5.82
CA ALA A 132 3.70 -10.20 4.84
C ALA A 132 2.37 -10.96 4.81
N VAL A 133 1.72 -11.18 5.97
CA VAL A 133 0.34 -11.70 6.04
C VAL A 133 -0.61 -10.82 5.22
N ASN A 134 -0.48 -9.51 5.37
CA ASN A 134 -1.30 -8.58 4.62
C ASN A 134 -0.99 -8.59 3.11
N ILE A 135 0.26 -8.75 2.69
CA ILE A 135 0.62 -8.90 1.27
C ILE A 135 -0.03 -10.15 0.69
N GLY A 136 0.24 -11.32 1.28
CA GLY A 136 -0.26 -12.60 0.77
C GLY A 136 -1.78 -12.70 0.79
N GLY A 137 -2.40 -12.25 1.88
CA GLY A 137 -3.85 -12.25 2.01
C GLY A 137 -4.52 -11.18 1.14
N GLY A 138 -4.01 -9.96 1.14
CA GLY A 138 -4.58 -8.82 0.43
C GLY A 138 -4.59 -9.02 -1.09
N PHE A 139 -3.49 -9.46 -1.70
CA PHE A 139 -3.45 -9.71 -3.14
C PHE A 139 -4.34 -10.89 -3.56
N LEU A 140 -4.46 -11.93 -2.71
CA LEU A 140 -5.35 -13.05 -2.99
C LEU A 140 -6.84 -12.67 -2.86
N VAL A 141 -7.22 -11.94 -1.81
CA VAL A 141 -8.58 -11.41 -1.64
C VAL A 141 -8.94 -10.52 -2.82
N THR A 142 -8.05 -9.62 -3.21
CA THR A 142 -8.24 -8.74 -4.38
C THR A 142 -8.46 -9.56 -5.65
N GLN A 143 -7.64 -10.59 -5.89
CA GLN A 143 -7.82 -11.48 -7.03
C GLN A 143 -9.19 -12.16 -7.04
N ARG A 144 -9.63 -12.65 -5.88
CA ARG A 144 -10.95 -13.32 -5.73
C ARG A 144 -12.09 -12.36 -6.02
N MET A 145 -12.03 -11.14 -5.48
CA MET A 145 -13.03 -10.09 -5.77
C MET A 145 -13.07 -9.75 -7.26
N LEU A 146 -11.90 -9.60 -7.91
CA LEU A 146 -11.82 -9.25 -9.33
C LEU A 146 -12.26 -10.36 -10.28
N ASN A 147 -12.09 -11.62 -9.88
CA ASN A 147 -12.54 -12.77 -10.65
C ASN A 147 -14.07 -12.88 -10.72
N MET A 148 -14.81 -12.27 -9.77
CA MET A 148 -16.28 -12.24 -9.81
C MET A 148 -16.84 -11.41 -10.97
N PHE A 149 -16.04 -10.49 -11.52
CA PHE A 149 -16.43 -9.68 -12.68
C PHE A 149 -16.14 -10.36 -14.02
N LYS A 150 -15.50 -11.54 -14.03
CA LYS A 150 -15.21 -12.27 -15.26
C LYS A 150 -16.46 -13.01 -15.73
N ARG A 151 -16.84 -12.80 -16.98
CA ARG A 151 -18.01 -13.47 -17.58
C ARG A 151 -17.57 -14.77 -18.27
N PRO A 152 -18.47 -15.78 -18.37
CA PRO A 152 -18.16 -17.03 -19.09
C PRO A 152 -17.83 -16.83 -20.58
N THR A 153 -18.31 -15.74 -21.19
CA THR A 153 -18.12 -15.41 -22.61
C THR A 153 -16.90 -14.52 -22.87
N ASP A 154 -16.18 -14.09 -21.84
CA ASP A 154 -14.99 -13.25 -22.03
C ASP A 154 -13.84 -14.07 -22.64
N ALA A 155 -13.02 -13.42 -23.48
CA ALA A 155 -11.85 -14.06 -24.07
C ALA A 155 -10.88 -14.56 -22.98
N PRO A 156 -10.10 -15.63 -23.25
CA PRO A 156 -9.07 -16.10 -22.33
C PRO A 156 -8.06 -14.97 -22.04
N GLU A 157 -7.77 -14.77 -20.75
CA GLU A 157 -6.79 -13.78 -20.30
C GLU A 157 -5.46 -14.44 -20.04
N HIS A 158 -4.39 -13.79 -20.51
CA HIS A 158 -3.02 -14.30 -20.42
C HIS A 158 -2.18 -13.45 -19.46
N ASN A 159 -2.76 -13.09 -18.31
CA ASN A 159 -2.11 -12.18 -17.35
C ASN A 159 -0.79 -12.73 -16.79
N TYR A 160 -0.55 -14.05 -16.88
CA TYR A 160 0.72 -14.67 -16.53
C TYR A 160 1.90 -14.14 -17.38
N LEU A 161 1.64 -13.61 -18.59
CA LEU A 161 2.67 -12.99 -19.42
C LEU A 161 3.28 -11.74 -18.78
N PHE A 162 2.58 -11.09 -17.85
CA PHE A 162 3.15 -10.00 -17.06
C PHE A 162 4.19 -10.47 -16.04
N GLY A 163 4.42 -11.79 -15.92
CA GLY A 163 5.63 -12.33 -15.30
C GLY A 163 6.90 -11.95 -16.06
N ILE A 164 6.85 -11.72 -17.38
CA ILE A 164 8.01 -11.34 -18.19
C ILE A 164 8.61 -9.99 -17.73
N PRO A 165 7.85 -8.86 -17.68
CA PRO A 165 8.39 -7.61 -17.19
C PRO A 165 8.78 -7.66 -15.70
N ALA A 166 8.08 -8.47 -14.88
CA ALA A 166 8.46 -8.66 -13.48
C ALA A 166 9.83 -9.34 -13.33
N LEU A 167 10.05 -10.43 -14.08
CA LEU A 167 11.32 -11.15 -14.12
C LEU A 167 12.43 -10.30 -14.75
N ALA A 168 12.11 -9.49 -15.77
CA ALA A 168 13.07 -8.56 -16.35
C ALA A 168 13.53 -7.53 -15.32
N LEU A 169 12.59 -6.91 -14.58
CA LEU A 169 12.91 -5.94 -13.52
C LEU A 169 13.77 -6.56 -12.41
N LEU A 170 13.37 -7.72 -11.89
CA LEU A 170 14.13 -8.41 -10.84
C LEU A 170 15.47 -8.94 -11.35
N GLY A 171 15.52 -9.41 -12.60
CA GLY A 171 16.72 -9.93 -13.23
C GLY A 171 17.76 -8.84 -13.49
N THR A 172 17.35 -7.67 -14.00
CA THR A 172 18.27 -6.53 -14.19
C THR A 172 18.77 -5.98 -12.86
N TYR A 173 17.89 -5.90 -11.86
CA TYR A 173 18.32 -5.53 -10.51
C TYR A 173 19.29 -6.56 -9.90
N GLY A 174 18.99 -7.86 -10.01
CA GLY A 174 19.89 -8.93 -9.56
C GLY A 174 21.24 -8.91 -10.28
N TYR A 175 21.25 -8.65 -11.58
CA TYR A 175 22.48 -8.43 -12.34
C TYR A 175 23.30 -7.26 -11.77
N SER A 176 22.63 -6.14 -11.42
CA SER A 176 23.31 -4.98 -10.85
C SER A 176 23.97 -5.29 -9.50
N LEU A 177 23.33 -6.09 -8.64
CA LEU A 177 23.88 -6.54 -7.36
C LEU A 177 25.16 -7.37 -7.56
N LEU A 178 25.17 -8.27 -8.54
CA LEU A 178 26.30 -9.17 -8.81
C LEU A 178 27.50 -8.46 -9.43
N HIS A 179 27.29 -7.39 -10.20
CA HIS A 179 28.36 -6.73 -10.97
C HIS A 179 28.91 -5.47 -10.31
N PHE A 180 28.05 -4.66 -9.68
CA PHE A 180 28.48 -3.38 -9.12
C PHE A 180 28.85 -3.48 -7.64
N GLY A 181 28.42 -4.51 -6.92
CA GLY A 181 28.65 -4.60 -5.47
C GLY A 181 28.21 -3.33 -4.72
N PRO A 182 28.76 -2.99 -3.55
CA PRO A 182 28.41 -1.77 -2.81
C PRO A 182 29.02 -0.49 -3.40
N SER A 183 29.28 -0.44 -4.72
CA SER A 183 29.78 0.77 -5.39
C SER A 183 28.66 1.75 -5.74
N MET A 184 29.03 2.98 -6.12
CA MET A 184 28.10 4.06 -6.48
C MET A 184 27.01 3.65 -7.50
N GLY A 185 27.32 2.72 -8.41
CA GLY A 185 26.35 2.24 -9.40
C GLY A 185 25.17 1.44 -8.81
N LEU A 186 25.33 0.84 -7.62
CA LEU A 186 24.25 0.11 -6.96
C LEU A 186 23.25 1.05 -6.29
N GLU A 187 23.69 2.21 -5.79
CA GLU A 187 22.79 3.20 -5.18
C GLU A 187 21.81 3.75 -6.21
N ASP A 188 22.30 4.12 -7.39
CA ASP A 188 21.46 4.57 -8.51
C ASP A 188 20.51 3.47 -8.98
N ALA A 189 20.98 2.22 -9.05
CA ALA A 189 20.15 1.07 -9.40
C ALA A 189 19.06 0.82 -8.35
N ASN A 190 19.36 0.94 -7.05
CA ASN A 190 18.39 0.84 -5.97
C ASN A 190 17.30 1.91 -6.12
N GLN A 191 17.68 3.17 -6.36
CA GLN A 191 16.72 4.25 -6.55
C GLN A 191 15.85 4.03 -7.78
N ALA A 192 16.43 3.63 -8.91
CA ALA A 192 15.69 3.33 -10.14
C ALA A 192 14.72 2.15 -9.96
N ALA A 193 15.14 1.11 -9.23
CA ALA A 193 14.30 -0.06 -8.97
C ALA A 193 13.15 0.26 -8.00
N TYR A 194 13.37 1.10 -6.97
CA TYR A 194 12.29 1.63 -6.13
C TYR A 194 11.32 2.50 -6.91
N LEU A 195 11.82 3.31 -7.85
CA LEU A 195 10.96 4.07 -8.75
C LEU A 195 10.10 3.13 -9.60
N ALA A 196 10.69 2.11 -10.23
CA ALA A 196 9.94 1.12 -11.01
C ALA A 196 8.89 0.38 -10.15
N SER A 197 9.24 -0.03 -8.94
CA SER A 197 8.32 -0.62 -7.97
C SER A 197 7.13 0.31 -7.66
N SER A 198 7.40 1.60 -7.39
CA SER A 198 6.35 2.58 -7.11
C SER A 198 5.43 2.83 -8.30
N LEU A 199 5.98 2.87 -9.52
CA LEU A 199 5.20 3.00 -10.75
C LEU A 199 4.31 1.78 -10.99
N CYS A 200 4.78 0.57 -10.69
CA CYS A 200 3.96 -0.63 -10.71
C CYS A 200 2.79 -0.56 -9.71
N CYS A 201 3.03 -0.06 -8.49
CA CYS A 201 1.98 0.15 -7.49
C CYS A 201 0.96 1.23 -7.93
N ILE A 202 1.41 2.31 -8.56
CA ILE A 202 0.51 3.33 -9.13
C ILE A 202 -0.33 2.71 -10.26
N ALA A 203 0.32 2.01 -11.19
CA ALA A 203 -0.34 1.33 -12.30
C ALA A 203 -1.35 0.27 -11.83
N ALA A 204 -1.11 -0.36 -10.68
CA ALA A 204 -2.05 -1.28 -10.04
C ALA A 204 -3.39 -0.61 -9.77
N ILE A 205 -3.37 0.60 -9.19
CA ILE A 205 -4.58 1.38 -8.89
C ILE A 205 -5.18 1.95 -10.18
N THR A 206 -4.35 2.50 -11.08
CA THR A 206 -4.81 3.04 -12.37
C THR A 206 -5.57 1.99 -13.18
N ALA A 207 -5.13 0.74 -13.15
CA ALA A 207 -5.77 -0.34 -13.87
C ALA A 207 -7.19 -0.68 -13.37
N LEU A 208 -7.58 -0.24 -12.16
CA LEU A 208 -8.97 -0.33 -11.66
C LEU A 208 -9.88 0.74 -12.28
N ALA A 209 -9.39 1.61 -13.16
CA ALA A 209 -10.24 2.52 -13.93
C ALA A 209 -11.23 1.78 -14.86
N SER A 210 -10.95 0.52 -15.20
CA SER A 210 -11.86 -0.32 -16.00
C SER A 210 -11.88 -1.77 -15.51
N GLN A 211 -13.05 -2.42 -15.59
CA GLN A 211 -13.17 -3.85 -15.32
C GLN A 211 -12.27 -4.71 -16.20
N LYS A 212 -12.03 -4.31 -17.46
CA LYS A 212 -11.17 -5.05 -18.41
C LYS A 212 -9.71 -5.10 -17.95
N THR A 213 -9.21 -4.02 -17.37
CA THR A 213 -7.82 -3.87 -16.93
C THR A 213 -7.62 -4.21 -15.46
N SER A 214 -8.70 -4.27 -14.67
CA SER A 214 -8.64 -4.42 -13.20
C SER A 214 -7.80 -5.61 -12.71
N ARG A 215 -7.90 -6.77 -13.38
CA ARG A 215 -7.14 -7.99 -13.04
C ARG A 215 -5.64 -7.82 -13.29
N LEU A 216 -5.27 -7.11 -14.36
CA LEU A 216 -3.87 -6.74 -14.60
C LEU A 216 -3.35 -5.85 -13.46
N GLY A 217 -4.19 -4.96 -12.94
CA GLY A 217 -3.84 -4.11 -11.80
C GLY A 217 -3.34 -4.91 -10.59
N ASN A 218 -4.00 -6.03 -10.27
CA ASN A 218 -3.59 -6.89 -9.17
C ASN A 218 -2.19 -7.50 -9.40
N VAL A 219 -1.88 -7.92 -10.63
CA VAL A 219 -0.56 -8.46 -11.00
C VAL A 219 0.52 -7.38 -10.91
N LEU A 220 0.25 -6.18 -11.44
CA LEU A 220 1.20 -5.06 -11.37
C LEU A 220 1.46 -4.63 -9.93
N GLY A 221 0.44 -4.63 -9.07
CA GLY A 221 0.60 -4.32 -7.66
C GLY A 221 1.49 -5.34 -6.94
N LEU A 222 1.27 -6.64 -7.20
CA LEU A 222 2.10 -7.70 -6.63
C LEU A 222 3.55 -7.59 -7.11
N THR A 223 3.76 -7.30 -8.39
CA THR A 223 5.10 -7.05 -8.96
C THR A 223 5.76 -5.86 -8.28
N GLY A 224 5.04 -4.75 -8.10
CA GLY A 224 5.57 -3.55 -7.44
C GLY A 224 5.99 -3.83 -6.01
N VAL A 225 5.13 -4.46 -5.20
CA VAL A 225 5.46 -4.80 -3.81
C VAL A 225 6.63 -5.79 -3.73
N SER A 226 6.62 -6.84 -4.55
CA SER A 226 7.69 -7.84 -4.57
C SER A 226 9.04 -7.24 -4.98
N ALA A 227 9.06 -6.37 -5.98
CA ALA A 227 10.25 -5.64 -6.39
C ALA A 227 10.75 -4.72 -5.28
N GLY A 228 9.86 -3.98 -4.60
CA GLY A 228 10.24 -3.12 -3.48
C GLY A 228 10.93 -3.89 -2.35
N LEU A 229 10.38 -5.04 -1.96
CA LEU A 229 11.00 -5.92 -0.97
C LEU A 229 12.34 -6.50 -1.43
N ALA A 230 12.44 -6.91 -2.70
CA ALA A 230 13.68 -7.42 -3.27
C ALA A 230 14.78 -6.35 -3.28
N VAL A 231 14.44 -5.10 -3.61
CA VAL A 231 15.38 -3.96 -3.57
C VAL A 231 15.83 -3.68 -2.14
N THR A 232 14.92 -3.74 -1.16
CA THR A 232 15.30 -3.57 0.25
C THR A 232 16.28 -4.65 0.70
N LEU A 233 16.04 -5.92 0.37
CA LEU A 233 16.95 -7.01 0.71
C LEU A 233 18.31 -6.88 0.01
N GLY A 234 18.32 -6.49 -1.27
CA GLY A 234 19.53 -6.24 -2.05
C GLY A 234 20.36 -5.07 -1.52
N MET A 235 19.70 -4.01 -1.06
CA MET A 235 20.32 -2.84 -0.45
C MET A 235 20.93 -3.16 0.93
N LEU A 236 20.26 -3.98 1.75
CA LEU A 236 20.73 -4.31 3.11
C LEU A 236 21.92 -5.28 3.12
N GLN A 237 22.08 -6.10 2.07
CA GLN A 237 23.10 -7.16 1.96
C GLN A 237 23.31 -7.95 3.28
N PRO A 238 22.25 -8.52 3.88
CA PRO A 238 22.34 -9.17 5.18
C PRO A 238 23.20 -10.45 5.13
N HIS A 239 23.84 -10.76 6.25
CA HIS A 239 24.51 -12.07 6.43
C HIS A 239 23.48 -13.22 6.28
N PRO A 240 23.87 -14.41 5.78
CA PRO A 240 22.95 -15.53 5.49
C PRO A 240 21.93 -15.86 6.57
N ASP A 241 22.32 -15.85 7.85
CA ASP A 241 21.40 -16.17 8.96
C ASP A 241 20.26 -15.14 9.09
N LEU A 242 20.60 -13.85 9.00
CA LEU A 242 19.61 -12.77 9.04
C LEU A 242 18.76 -12.76 7.77
N LEU A 243 19.35 -13.06 6.62
CA LEU A 243 18.59 -13.23 5.37
C LEU A 243 17.57 -14.37 5.50
N ALA A 244 17.96 -15.50 6.08
CA ALA A 244 17.06 -16.63 6.34
C ALA A 244 15.93 -16.24 7.30
N GLN A 245 16.22 -15.46 8.34
CA GLN A 245 15.19 -14.90 9.23
C GLN A 245 14.21 -13.99 8.47
N MET A 246 14.71 -13.03 7.68
CA MET A 246 13.90 -12.11 6.89
C MET A 246 13.01 -12.84 5.88
N LEU A 247 13.58 -13.74 5.09
CA LEU A 247 12.83 -14.57 4.13
C LEU A 247 11.85 -15.49 4.85
N GLY A 248 12.22 -16.05 5.99
CA GLY A 248 11.33 -16.85 6.84
C GLY A 248 10.09 -16.07 7.26
N CYS A 249 10.27 -14.86 7.80
CA CYS A 249 9.16 -13.97 8.17
C CYS A 249 8.24 -13.66 6.97
N LEU A 250 8.82 -13.31 5.81
CA LEU A 250 8.06 -13.00 4.59
C LEU A 250 7.29 -14.21 4.07
N LEU A 251 7.93 -15.38 3.98
CA LEU A 251 7.34 -16.60 3.45
C LEU A 251 6.24 -17.14 4.38
N VAL A 252 6.51 -17.20 5.69
CA VAL A 252 5.52 -17.68 6.68
C VAL A 252 4.34 -16.72 6.71
N GLY A 253 4.58 -15.42 6.84
CA GLY A 253 3.51 -14.42 6.86
C GLY A 253 2.68 -14.47 5.58
N GLY A 254 3.32 -14.38 4.42
CA GLY A 254 2.64 -14.45 3.12
C GLY A 254 1.81 -15.73 2.94
N SER A 255 2.35 -16.88 3.35
CA SER A 255 1.65 -18.16 3.27
C SER A 255 0.43 -18.22 4.21
N VAL A 256 0.57 -17.73 5.44
CA VAL A 256 -0.55 -17.65 6.40
C VAL A 256 -1.64 -16.74 5.88
N GLY A 257 -1.27 -15.56 5.38
CA GLY A 257 -2.21 -14.61 4.78
C GLY A 257 -2.95 -15.18 3.58
N GLY A 258 -2.21 -15.79 2.64
CA GLY A 258 -2.78 -16.45 1.47
C GLY A 258 -3.68 -17.63 1.84
N TYR A 259 -3.26 -18.47 2.79
CA TYR A 259 -4.06 -19.59 3.28
C TYR A 259 -5.38 -19.09 3.88
N ALA A 260 -5.32 -18.12 4.79
CA ALA A 260 -6.52 -17.52 5.38
C ALA A 260 -7.44 -16.94 4.28
N ALA A 261 -6.87 -16.19 3.33
CA ALA A 261 -7.63 -15.59 2.24
C ALA A 261 -8.26 -16.61 1.28
N SER A 262 -7.68 -17.81 1.14
CA SER A 262 -8.24 -18.87 0.30
C SER A 262 -9.47 -19.56 0.90
N ARG A 263 -9.56 -19.60 2.24
CA ARG A 263 -10.61 -20.33 2.98
C ARG A 263 -11.86 -19.50 3.25
N MET A 264 -11.78 -18.19 3.12
CA MET A 264 -12.88 -17.29 3.43
C MET A 264 -14.00 -17.36 2.39
N GLU A 265 -15.24 -17.18 2.84
CA GLU A 265 -16.39 -17.06 1.94
C GLU A 265 -16.35 -15.72 1.21
N VAL A 266 -16.87 -15.69 -0.01
CA VAL A 266 -16.87 -14.49 -0.87
C VAL A 266 -17.62 -13.32 -0.22
N THR A 267 -18.67 -13.62 0.54
CA THR A 267 -19.47 -12.67 1.33
C THR A 267 -18.71 -12.00 2.47
N SER A 268 -17.65 -12.65 2.96
CA SER A 268 -16.84 -12.21 4.09
C SER A 268 -15.54 -11.48 3.69
N LEU A 269 -15.28 -11.36 2.38
CA LEU A 269 -14.05 -10.74 1.86
C LEU A 269 -13.88 -9.27 2.31
N PRO A 270 -14.91 -8.41 2.34
CA PRO A 270 -14.77 -7.05 2.84
C PRO A 270 -14.33 -6.97 4.31
N GLN A 271 -14.87 -7.84 5.18
CA GLN A 271 -14.54 -7.91 6.60
C GLN A 271 -13.08 -8.34 6.79
N MET A 272 -12.58 -9.23 5.93
CA MET A 272 -11.19 -9.66 5.95
C MET A 272 -10.23 -8.52 5.59
N VAL A 273 -10.57 -7.69 4.60
CA VAL A 273 -9.78 -6.49 4.27
C VAL A 273 -9.68 -5.55 5.47
N ALA A 274 -10.78 -5.35 6.20
CA ALA A 274 -10.78 -4.53 7.40
C ALA A 274 -9.90 -5.11 8.52
N LEU A 275 -9.86 -6.44 8.67
CA LEU A 275 -8.98 -7.11 9.63
C LEU A 275 -7.50 -6.86 9.29
N PHE A 276 -7.12 -7.07 8.03
CA PHE A 276 -5.75 -6.86 7.59
C PHE A 276 -5.32 -5.39 7.71
N HIS A 277 -6.21 -4.45 7.40
CA HIS A 277 -5.96 -3.03 7.59
C HIS A 277 -5.66 -2.67 9.05
N ARG A 278 -6.40 -3.23 10.01
CA ARG A 278 -6.15 -3.02 11.45
C ARG A 278 -4.80 -3.56 11.88
N ALA A 279 -4.41 -4.73 11.38
CA ALA A 279 -3.11 -5.33 11.69
C ALA A 279 -1.95 -4.43 11.20
N LEU A 280 -2.09 -3.81 10.03
CA LEU A 280 -1.10 -2.88 9.50
C LEU A 280 -0.95 -1.59 10.31
N LEU A 281 -2.05 -1.04 10.84
CA LEU A 281 -1.97 0.16 11.68
C LEU A 281 -1.15 -0.10 12.95
N MET A 282 -1.28 -1.29 13.53
CA MET A 282 -0.46 -1.72 14.67
C MET A 282 1.03 -1.81 14.28
N VAL A 283 1.34 -2.38 13.11
CA VAL A 283 2.72 -2.46 12.60
C VAL A 283 3.32 -1.08 12.33
N ALA A 284 2.56 -0.17 11.71
CA ALA A 284 3.01 1.18 11.45
C ALA A 284 3.32 1.95 12.74
N PHE A 285 2.48 1.78 13.77
CA PHE A 285 2.73 2.33 15.10
C PHE A 285 4.02 1.78 15.69
N ASP A 286 4.21 0.47 15.64
CA ASP A 286 5.40 -0.20 16.17
C ASP A 286 6.68 0.35 15.52
N VAL A 287 6.75 0.33 14.17
CA VAL A 287 7.90 0.87 13.42
C VAL A 287 8.16 2.34 13.76
N ALA A 288 7.11 3.16 13.87
CA ALA A 288 7.25 4.59 14.17
C ALA A 288 7.79 4.85 15.59
N VAL A 289 7.31 4.11 16.59
CA VAL A 289 7.79 4.22 17.99
C VAL A 289 9.30 3.96 18.04
N TRP A 290 9.77 2.95 17.33
CA TRP A 290 11.19 2.61 17.33
C TRP A 290 12.06 3.63 16.61
N LEU A 291 11.62 4.13 15.45
CA LEU A 291 12.37 5.14 14.69
C LEU A 291 12.54 6.46 15.47
N VAL A 292 11.58 6.84 16.32
CA VAL A 292 11.59 8.13 17.04
C VAL A 292 12.21 8.02 18.44
N SER A 293 12.34 6.81 18.99
CA SER A 293 12.81 6.62 20.37
C SER A 293 14.30 6.97 20.57
N PRO A 294 14.64 7.97 21.42
CA PRO A 294 16.03 8.44 21.61
C PRO A 294 16.99 7.38 22.19
N ARG A 295 16.45 6.36 22.87
CA ARG A 295 17.22 5.23 23.43
C ARG A 295 17.76 4.28 22.35
N PHE A 296 17.20 4.31 21.14
CA PHE A 296 17.49 3.34 20.07
C PHE A 296 18.03 4.00 18.78
N SER A 297 17.93 5.33 18.69
CA SER A 297 18.52 6.18 17.64
C SER A 297 20.06 6.07 17.44
N PRO A 298 20.92 5.78 18.45
CA PRO A 298 22.37 5.73 18.25
C PRO A 298 22.83 4.63 17.27
N ALA A 299 22.10 3.53 17.14
CA ALA A 299 22.43 2.43 16.24
C ALA A 299 22.12 2.75 14.76
N LEU A 300 21.08 3.57 14.51
CA LEU A 300 20.72 4.03 13.16
C LEU A 300 21.65 5.17 12.68
N LEU A 301 22.06 6.05 13.59
CA LEU A 301 23.03 7.12 13.29
C LEU A 301 24.43 6.55 12.99
N THR A 302 24.84 5.46 13.63
CA THR A 302 26.13 4.81 13.37
C THR A 302 26.18 4.02 12.06
N MET A 303 25.05 3.57 11.52
CA MET A 303 24.97 3.06 10.13
C MET A 303 25.09 4.17 9.09
N SER A 304 24.48 5.35 9.34
CA SER A 304 24.60 6.52 8.46
C SER A 304 26.02 7.11 8.45
N LEU A 305 26.71 7.11 9.60
CA LEU A 305 28.08 7.64 9.74
C LEU A 305 29.19 6.68 9.28
N LYS A 306 28.88 5.42 8.95
CA LYS A 306 29.86 4.52 8.30
C LYS A 306 29.91 4.68 6.77
N HIS A 307 29.01 5.46 6.20
CA HIS A 307 28.92 5.73 4.76
C HIS A 307 29.13 7.23 4.40
N GLN A 308 29.76 8.00 5.29
CA GLN A 308 30.40 9.29 4.96
C GLN A 308 31.90 9.20 5.22
#